data_AF-A0A0Q7SS09-F1
#
_entry.id   AF-A0A0Q7SS09-F1
#
_cell.length_a   1.000
_cell.length_b   1.000
_cell.length_c   1.000
_cell.angle_alpha   90.00
_cell.angle_beta   90.00
_cell.angle_gamma   90.00
#
_symmetry.space_group_name_H-M   'P 1'
#
loop_
_entity.id
_entity.type
_entity.pdbx_description
1 polymer ?
#
loop_
_entity_poly.entity_id
_entity_poly.type
_entity_poly.pdbx_seq_one_letter_code
_entity_poly.pdbx_strand_id
1 'polypeptide(L)'
;MNSWAAWGGMAATLVLGTVIGTRLAPSVGDGQDRLVATGAIAQALDRQLASAPTGAVAVQLSFKAKDGRWCRSFSTAAAAGLACREPDGAWALQQVAAVAAAPSGMRQAASSLPPTVLAAVDAAMAGEALNAEQEKAARDKGWR
;
A
#
# COMPACT_ATOMS: atom_id res chain seq x y z
N MET A 1 54.38 15.04 28.06
CA MET A 1 53.47 14.18 28.83
C MET A 1 52.09 14.83 28.76
N ASN A 2 51.16 14.16 28.06
CA ASN A 2 49.70 14.05 28.27
C ASN A 2 48.92 15.31 28.68
N SER A 3 47.73 15.66 28.19
CA SER A 3 46.77 15.11 27.22
C SER A 3 45.49 15.92 27.48
N TRP A 4 44.89 16.58 26.49
CA TRP A 4 43.43 16.84 26.48
C TRP A 4 42.96 17.40 25.13
N ALA A 5 43.08 16.57 24.09
CA ALA A 5 42.15 16.65 22.97
C ALA A 5 40.86 15.94 23.42
N ALA A 6 40.02 16.65 24.16
CA ALA A 6 38.66 16.21 24.43
C ALA A 6 37.79 17.43 24.23
N TRP A 7 36.94 17.35 23.20
CA TRP A 7 35.66 18.06 22.96
C TRP A 7 35.54 18.35 21.47
N GLY A 8 35.15 17.32 20.71
CA GLY A 8 34.97 17.46 19.28
C GLY A 8 34.46 16.20 18.58
N GLY A 9 33.53 15.46 19.19
CA GLY A 9 33.08 14.22 18.57
C GLY A 9 31.83 13.61 19.18
N MET A 10 30.68 14.27 19.04
CA MET A 10 29.37 13.67 19.40
C MET A 10 28.23 14.00 18.41
N ALA A 11 28.52 14.37 17.16
CA ALA A 11 27.46 14.64 16.17
C ALA A 11 27.55 13.84 14.85
N ALA A 12 28.68 13.18 14.55
CA ALA A 12 28.89 12.60 13.23
C ALA A 12 28.32 11.18 13.02
N THR A 13 27.84 10.50 14.07
CA THR A 13 27.43 9.09 13.96
C THR A 13 25.99 8.87 13.48
N LEU A 14 25.16 9.92 13.37
CA LEU A 14 23.79 9.76 12.87
C LEU A 14 23.69 9.58 11.35
N VAL A 15 24.74 9.87 10.58
CA VAL A 15 24.68 9.88 9.10
C VAL A 15 24.97 8.50 8.49
N LEU A 16 25.67 7.60 9.20
CA LEU A 16 26.01 6.27 8.66
C LEU A 16 24.92 5.22 8.88
N GLY A 17 23.93 5.49 9.74
CA GLY A 17 22.81 4.56 9.99
C GLY A 17 21.72 4.58 8.91
N THR A 18 21.56 5.70 8.18
CA THR A 18 20.43 5.88 7.24
C THR A 18 20.65 5.24 5.88
N VAL A 19 21.91 5.04 5.46
CA VAL A 19 22.22 4.49 4.13
C VAL A 19 22.13 2.97 4.09
N ILE A 20 22.26 2.28 5.24
CA ILE A 20 22.09 0.82 5.31
C ILE A 20 20.60 0.44 5.47
N GLY A 21 19.80 1.28 6.13
CA GLY A 21 18.36 1.04 6.33
C GLY A 21 17.54 1.02 5.04
N THR A 22 17.98 1.70 3.96
CA THR A 22 17.27 1.69 2.67
C THR A 22 17.57 0.46 1.82
N ARG A 23 18.64 -0.29 2.13
CA ARG A 23 18.97 -1.57 1.48
C ARG A 23 18.16 -2.75 2.03
N LEU A 24 17.50 -2.55 3.18
CA LEU A 24 16.60 -3.51 3.83
C LEU A 24 15.13 -3.13 3.63
N ALA A 25 14.81 -2.33 2.60
CA ALA A 25 13.46 -2.39 2.05
C ALA A 25 13.24 -3.86 1.63
N PRO A 26 12.22 -4.55 2.14
CA PRO A 26 11.97 -5.93 1.76
C PRO A 26 11.88 -5.98 0.24
N SER A 27 12.73 -6.81 -0.37
CA SER A 27 12.66 -7.13 -1.78
C SER A 27 11.21 -7.51 -2.08
N VAL A 28 10.57 -6.75 -2.97
CA VAL A 28 9.31 -7.14 -3.60
C VAL A 28 9.52 -8.57 -4.10
N GLY A 29 8.76 -9.51 -3.54
CA GLY A 29 9.04 -10.93 -3.61
C GLY A 29 9.40 -11.39 -5.01
N ASP A 30 10.52 -12.10 -5.10
CA ASP A 30 10.88 -12.94 -6.23
C ASP A 30 9.66 -13.84 -6.56
N GLY A 31 9.28 -13.86 -7.83
CA GLY A 31 7.91 -14.07 -8.32
C GLY A 31 7.29 -15.45 -8.11
N GLN A 32 7.77 -16.27 -7.18
CA GLN A 32 7.29 -17.63 -6.95
C GLN A 32 6.49 -17.82 -5.65
N ASP A 33 6.52 -16.88 -4.70
CA ASP A 33 5.75 -16.99 -3.44
C ASP A 33 5.02 -15.69 -3.08
N ARG A 34 4.37 -15.11 -4.08
CA ARG A 34 3.61 -13.87 -3.91
C ARG A 34 2.11 -14.15 -3.86
N LEU A 35 1.48 -13.68 -2.79
CA LEU A 35 0.02 -13.76 -2.66
C LEU A 35 -0.64 -12.87 -3.70
N VAL A 36 -1.46 -13.46 -4.56
CA VAL A 36 -2.21 -12.76 -5.60
C VAL A 36 -3.68 -12.68 -5.19
N ALA A 37 -4.28 -11.51 -5.33
CA ALA A 37 -5.71 -11.35 -5.19
C ALA A 37 -6.43 -12.15 -6.28
N THR A 38 -7.40 -12.97 -5.91
CA THR A 38 -8.21 -13.77 -6.84
C THR A 38 -9.70 -13.51 -6.61
N GLY A 39 -10.54 -14.06 -7.50
CA GLY A 39 -12.00 -14.02 -7.36
C GLY A 39 -12.57 -12.60 -7.29
N ALA A 40 -13.45 -12.36 -6.30
CA ALA A 40 -14.16 -11.10 -6.15
C ALA A 40 -13.24 -9.91 -5.88
N ILE A 41 -12.12 -10.11 -5.17
CA ILE A 41 -11.16 -9.05 -4.87
C ILE A 41 -10.45 -8.63 -6.16
N ALA A 42 -9.96 -9.58 -6.97
CA ALA A 42 -9.34 -9.29 -8.26
C ALA A 42 -10.30 -8.51 -9.18
N GLN A 43 -11.55 -8.97 -9.29
CA GLN A 43 -12.55 -8.32 -10.15
C GLN A 43 -12.88 -6.89 -9.70
N ALA A 44 -12.94 -6.64 -8.39
CA ALA A 44 -13.15 -5.30 -7.84
C ALA A 44 -11.94 -4.40 -8.15
N LEU A 45 -10.73 -4.90 -7.92
CA LEU A 45 -9.47 -4.20 -8.23
C LEU A 45 -9.30 -3.92 -9.73
N ASP A 46 -9.91 -4.69 -10.62
CA ASP A 46 -9.90 -4.38 -12.05
C ASP A 46 -10.93 -3.33 -12.45
N ARG A 47 -12.18 -3.45 -11.97
CA ARG A 47 -13.33 -2.77 -12.60
C ARG A 47 -13.96 -1.64 -11.78
N GLN A 48 -13.90 -1.76 -10.45
CA GLN A 48 -14.58 -0.83 -9.57
C GLN A 48 -13.84 0.49 -9.54
N LEU A 49 -14.55 1.60 -9.33
CA LEU A 49 -13.96 2.90 -9.03
C LEU A 49 -14.01 3.08 -7.51
N ALA A 50 -12.94 3.61 -6.92
CA ALA A 50 -12.90 3.99 -5.51
C ALA A 50 -13.95 5.06 -5.19
N SER A 51 -14.27 5.92 -6.15
CA SER A 51 -15.31 6.96 -6.01
C SER A 51 -16.74 6.41 -5.95
N ALA A 52 -16.97 5.15 -6.34
CA ALA A 52 -18.28 4.53 -6.41
C ALA A 52 -18.22 3.06 -5.96
N PRO A 53 -17.94 2.80 -4.67
CA PRO A 53 -17.77 1.43 -4.21
C PRO A 53 -19.12 0.68 -4.22
N THR A 54 -19.10 -0.55 -4.73
CA THR A 54 -20.30 -1.42 -4.83
C THR A 54 -19.94 -2.86 -4.45
N GLY A 55 -20.91 -3.59 -3.89
CA GLY A 55 -20.75 -5.00 -3.56
C GLY A 55 -19.97 -5.27 -2.26
N ALA A 56 -19.49 -6.51 -2.12
CA ALA A 56 -18.84 -7.02 -0.91
C ALA A 56 -17.37 -6.62 -0.75
N VAL A 57 -16.74 -6.15 -1.83
CA VAL A 57 -15.39 -5.60 -1.84
C VAL A 57 -15.48 -4.13 -2.20
N ALA A 58 -14.96 -3.25 -1.36
CA ALA A 58 -14.94 -1.82 -1.57
C ALA A 58 -13.51 -1.35 -1.82
N VAL A 59 -13.20 -0.91 -3.04
CA VAL A 59 -11.94 -0.21 -3.32
C VAL A 59 -11.98 1.16 -2.65
N GLN A 60 -10.93 1.52 -1.91
CA GLN A 60 -10.86 2.74 -1.11
C GLN A 60 -9.96 3.79 -1.74
N LEU A 61 -8.75 3.40 -2.16
CA LEU A 61 -7.77 4.29 -2.79
C LEU A 61 -7.17 3.62 -4.01
N SER A 62 -6.83 4.43 -5.01
CA SER A 62 -6.04 4.04 -6.17
C SER A 62 -4.92 5.05 -6.33
N PHE A 63 -3.68 4.61 -6.55
CA PHE A 63 -2.54 5.51 -6.66
C PHE A 63 -1.42 4.87 -7.47
N LYS A 64 -0.45 5.70 -7.89
CA LYS A 64 0.80 5.22 -8.47
C LYS A 64 1.85 5.08 -7.38
N ALA A 65 2.44 3.89 -7.25
CA ALA A 65 3.49 3.65 -6.29
C ALA A 65 4.83 4.23 -6.74
N LYS A 66 5.78 4.35 -5.81
CA LYS A 66 7.14 4.86 -6.05
C LYS A 66 7.91 4.05 -7.10
N ASP A 67 7.56 2.78 -7.27
CA ASP A 67 8.11 1.88 -8.29
C ASP A 67 7.37 1.95 -9.64
N GLY A 68 6.36 2.82 -9.76
CA GLY A 68 5.58 3.03 -10.97
C GLY A 68 4.41 2.07 -11.16
N ARG A 69 4.22 1.06 -10.29
CA ARG A 69 3.04 0.17 -10.35
C ARG A 69 1.77 0.90 -9.94
N TRP A 70 0.64 0.46 -10.48
CA TRP A 70 -0.67 0.87 -9.98
C TRP A 70 -0.98 0.11 -8.71
N CYS A 71 -1.24 0.79 -7.60
CA CYS A 71 -1.62 0.15 -6.36
C CYS A 71 -3.00 0.62 -5.91
N ARG A 72 -3.78 -0.31 -5.37
CA ARG A 72 -5.16 -0.07 -4.94
C ARG A 72 -5.39 -0.73 -3.58
N SER A 73 -6.03 0.01 -2.68
CA SER A 73 -6.46 -0.52 -1.39
C SER A 73 -7.91 -0.94 -1.43
N PHE A 74 -8.25 -2.00 -0.71
CA PHE A 74 -9.59 -2.56 -0.66
C PHE A 74 -9.98 -2.90 0.77
N SER A 75 -11.29 -2.98 1.00
CA SER A 75 -11.89 -3.49 2.22
C SER A 75 -13.03 -4.46 1.90
N THR A 76 -13.24 -5.40 2.81
CA THR A 76 -14.35 -6.37 2.82
C THR A 76 -14.89 -6.40 4.25
N ALA A 77 -15.93 -7.21 4.50
CA ALA A 77 -16.45 -7.40 5.86
C ALA A 77 -15.44 -8.04 6.83
N ALA A 78 -14.46 -8.80 6.34
CA ALA A 78 -13.54 -9.58 7.17
C ALA A 78 -12.07 -9.12 7.08
N ALA A 79 -11.70 -8.41 6.03
CA ALA A 79 -10.31 -8.05 5.76
C ALA A 79 -10.21 -6.77 4.92
N ALA A 80 -9.07 -6.10 5.03
CA ALA A 80 -8.67 -4.99 4.19
C ALA A 80 -7.21 -5.17 3.77
N GLY A 81 -6.83 -4.58 2.65
CA GLY A 81 -5.47 -4.75 2.14
C GLY A 81 -5.09 -3.76 1.06
N LEU A 82 -3.82 -3.86 0.67
CA LEU A 82 -3.18 -3.15 -0.43
C LEU A 82 -2.72 -4.16 -1.47
N ALA A 83 -3.09 -3.96 -2.73
CA ALA A 83 -2.64 -4.75 -3.86
C ALA A 83 -1.98 -3.86 -4.91
N CYS A 84 -0.93 -4.35 -5.57
CA CYS A 84 -0.26 -3.66 -6.66
C CYS A 84 -0.34 -4.47 -7.95
N ARG A 85 -0.52 -3.78 -9.07
CA ARG A 85 -0.64 -4.37 -10.40
C ARG A 85 0.73 -4.80 -10.89
N GLU A 86 0.79 -6.05 -11.30
CA GLU A 86 2.00 -6.68 -11.82
C GLU A 86 2.04 -6.62 -13.35
N PRO A 87 3.23 -6.74 -13.96
CA PRO A 87 3.38 -6.72 -15.42
C PRO A 87 2.61 -7.83 -16.14
N ASP A 88 2.40 -8.97 -15.48
CA ASP A 88 1.58 -10.10 -15.97
C ASP A 88 0.07 -9.83 -15.87
N GLY A 89 -0.33 -8.69 -15.31
CA GLY A 89 -1.70 -8.29 -15.11
C GLY A 89 -2.33 -8.82 -13.82
N ALA A 90 -1.61 -9.52 -12.95
CA ALA A 90 -2.10 -9.94 -11.64
C ALA A 90 -2.10 -8.77 -10.64
N TRP A 91 -2.89 -8.91 -9.57
CA TRP A 91 -2.88 -8.01 -8.43
C TRP A 91 -2.16 -8.67 -7.25
N ALA A 92 -0.90 -8.32 -7.04
CA ALA A 92 -0.11 -8.83 -5.93
C ALA A 92 -0.47 -8.13 -4.61
N LEU A 93 -0.89 -8.91 -3.61
CA LEU A 93 -1.15 -8.43 -2.25
C LEU A 93 0.16 -8.03 -1.58
N GLN A 94 0.27 -6.77 -1.17
CA GLN A 94 1.43 -6.22 -0.47
C GLN A 94 1.24 -6.25 1.05
N GLN A 95 0.02 -5.99 1.50
CA GLN A 95 -0.37 -6.03 2.91
C GLN A 95 -1.83 -6.42 3.00
N VAL A 96 -2.16 -7.33 3.92
CA VAL A 96 -3.54 -7.66 4.29
C VAL A 96 -3.65 -7.64 5.79
N ALA A 97 -4.77 -7.17 6.30
CA ALA A 97 -5.10 -7.20 7.71
C ALA A 97 -6.55 -7.63 7.89
N ALA A 98 -6.81 -8.47 8.88
CA ALA A 98 -8.16 -8.78 9.29
C ALA A 98 -8.83 -7.52 9.85
N VAL A 99 -10.11 -7.35 9.54
CA VAL A 99 -10.94 -6.30 10.11
C VAL A 99 -11.90 -6.97 11.08
N ALA A 100 -11.89 -6.54 12.34
CA ALA A 100 -12.86 -7.01 13.30
C ALA A 100 -14.25 -6.56 12.86
N ALA A 101 -15.23 -7.47 12.88
CA ALA A 101 -16.60 -7.13 12.61
C ALA A 101 -17.06 -6.09 13.65
N ALA A 102 -17.44 -4.89 13.20
CA ALA A 102 -18.03 -3.90 14.09
C ALA A 102 -19.36 -4.46 14.66
N PRO A 103 -19.66 -4.28 15.96
CA PRO A 103 -20.95 -4.65 16.51
C PRO A 103 -22.07 -3.97 15.73
N SER A 104 -23.13 -4.73 15.43
CA SER A 104 -24.25 -4.32 14.59
C SER A 104 -24.82 -2.98 15.06
N GLY A 105 -24.74 -1.96 14.20
CA GLY A 105 -25.29 -0.62 14.48
C GLY A 105 -24.30 0.52 14.25
N MET A 106 -23.00 0.24 14.23
CA MET A 106 -21.98 1.20 13.83
C MET A 106 -21.40 0.77 12.48
N ARG A 107 -21.98 1.27 11.39
CA ARG A 107 -21.27 1.35 10.11
C ARG A 107 -20.18 2.40 10.33
N GLN A 108 -19.05 2.01 10.92
CA GLN A 108 -17.83 2.79 10.82
C GLN A 108 -17.69 3.11 9.33
N ALA A 109 -17.54 4.41 9.02
CA ALA A 109 -17.42 4.87 7.65
C ALA A 109 -16.46 3.93 6.92
N ALA A 110 -16.81 3.54 5.69
CA ALA A 110 -16.17 2.48 4.90
C ALA A 110 -14.64 2.66 4.67
N SER A 111 -14.04 3.66 5.30
CA SER A 111 -12.81 4.36 4.99
C SER A 111 -11.65 4.14 5.98
N SER A 112 -11.83 3.51 7.14
CA SER A 112 -10.66 3.24 8.00
C SER A 112 -10.01 1.91 7.61
N LEU A 113 -9.15 1.96 6.59
CA LEU A 113 -8.15 0.90 6.39
C LEU A 113 -7.42 0.66 7.73
N PRO A 114 -7.13 -0.60 8.11
CA PRO A 114 -6.37 -0.88 9.32
C PRO A 114 -5.03 -0.13 9.32
N PRO A 115 -4.50 0.26 10.50
CA PRO A 115 -3.27 1.04 10.59
C PRO A 115 -2.08 0.43 9.83
N THR A 116 -1.98 -0.89 9.81
CA THR A 116 -0.94 -1.62 9.06
C THR A 116 -1.09 -1.45 7.55
N VAL A 117 -2.32 -1.41 7.04
CA VAL A 117 -2.61 -1.18 5.62
C VAL A 117 -2.38 0.29 5.26
N LEU A 118 -2.77 1.23 6.11
CA LEU A 118 -2.47 2.65 5.93
C LEU A 118 -0.96 2.90 5.86
N ALA A 119 -0.19 2.33 6.78
CA ALA A 119 1.26 2.44 6.76
C ALA A 119 1.87 1.86 5.47
N ALA A 120 1.34 0.75 4.95
CA ALA A 120 1.77 0.19 3.68
C ALA A 120 1.43 1.08 2.48
N VAL A 121 0.27 1.75 2.51
CA VAL A 121 -0.13 2.76 1.51
C VAL A 121 0.86 3.93 1.54
N ASP A 122 1.10 4.53 2.70
CA ASP A 122 1.99 5.68 2.86
C ASP A 122 3.44 5.34 2.43
N ALA A 123 3.89 4.13 2.74
CA ALA A 123 5.22 3.66 2.34
C ALA A 123 5.35 3.51 0.82
N ALA A 124 4.31 3.00 0.15
CA ALA A 124 4.32 2.73 -1.29
C ALA A 124 4.00 3.95 -2.16
N MET A 125 3.16 4.87 -1.68
CA MET A 125 2.59 5.95 -2.48
C MET A 125 3.63 6.98 -2.92
N ALA A 126 3.66 7.31 -4.21
CA ALA A 126 4.61 8.30 -4.76
C ALA A 126 4.12 9.75 -4.62
N GLY A 127 2.81 9.97 -4.50
CA GLY A 127 2.16 11.28 -4.53
C GLY A 127 0.77 11.20 -3.92
N GLU A 128 -0.22 11.81 -4.57
CA GLU A 128 -1.61 11.75 -4.10
C GLU A 128 -2.36 10.54 -4.67
N ALA A 129 -3.47 10.17 -4.02
CA ALA A 129 -4.43 9.24 -4.58
C ALA A 129 -5.07 9.81 -5.86
N LEU A 130 -5.41 8.94 -6.80
CA LEU A 130 -6.11 9.31 -8.02
C LEU A 130 -7.47 9.89 -7.68
N ASN A 131 -7.82 10.98 -8.36
CA ASN A 131 -9.20 11.45 -8.38
C ASN A 131 -10.07 10.53 -9.27
N ALA A 132 -11.38 10.75 -9.27
CA ALA A 132 -12.32 9.89 -9.98
C ALA A 132 -12.08 9.84 -11.51
N GLU A 133 -11.68 10.95 -12.14
CA GLU A 133 -11.41 11.01 -13.58
C GLU A 133 -10.13 10.27 -13.95
N GLN A 134 -9.06 10.50 -13.18
CA GLN A 134 -7.77 9.82 -13.35
C GLN A 134 -7.92 8.30 -13.14
N GLU A 135 -8.69 7.91 -12.12
CA GLU A 135 -8.96 6.51 -11.82
C GLU A 135 -9.74 5.84 -12.96
N LYS A 136 -10.77 6.51 -13.48
CA LYS A 136 -11.53 6.03 -14.64
C LYS A 136 -10.62 5.86 -15.86
N ALA A 137 -9.77 6.84 -16.15
CA ALA A 137 -8.84 6.76 -17.27
C ALA A 137 -7.81 5.62 -17.11
N ALA A 138 -7.30 5.40 -15.90
CA ALA A 138 -6.38 4.29 -15.62
C ALA A 138 -7.07 2.93 -15.79
N ARG A 139 -8.31 2.80 -15.29
CA ARG A 139 -9.15 1.62 -15.45
C ARG A 139 -9.44 1.32 -16.93
N ASP A 140 -9.86 2.33 -17.68
CA ASP A 140 -10.24 2.16 -19.10
C ASP A 140 -9.01 1.81 -19.96
N LYS A 141 -7.80 2.13 -19.50
CA LYS A 141 -6.51 1.66 -20.07
C LYS A 141 -6.06 0.30 -19.53
N GLY A 142 -6.87 -0.34 -18.69
CA GLY A 142 -6.60 -1.66 -18.11
C GLY A 142 -5.47 -1.67 -17.08
N TRP A 143 -5.21 -0.55 -16.39
CA TRP A 143 -4.11 -0.36 -15.42
C TRP A 143 -2.74 -0.77 -15.97
N ARG A 144 -2.42 -0.27 -17.16
CA ARG A 144 -1.09 -0.41 -17.79
C ARG A 144 -0.21 0.81 -17.50
#